data_AF-A0A6M8UQT7-F1
#
_entry.id   AF-A0A6M8UQT7-F1
#
_cell.length_a   1.000
_cell.length_b   1.000
_cell.length_c   1.000
_cell.angle_alpha   90.00
_cell.angle_beta   90.00
_cell.angle_gamma   90.00
#
_symmetry.space_group_name_H-M   'P 1'
#
loop_
_entity.id
_entity.type
_entity.pdbx_description
1 polymer ?
#
loop_
_entity_poly.entity_id
_entity_poly.type
_entity_poly.pdbx_seq_one_letter_code
_entity_poly.pdbx_strand_id
1 'polypeptide(L)'
;MENDYPLLTNLMDAWLNQDYDYICESETIEGAIDYYIYHSSPNILKELLLEFENFLAMHPDDADKAFEENFHPEVIIPSIEKFTILFKEKVTACGKI
;
A
#
# COMPACT_ATOMS: atom_id res chain seq x y z
N MET A 1 -16.83 12.56 0.34
CA MET A 1 -15.75 12.80 -0.64
C MET A 1 -15.62 11.53 -1.43
N GLU A 2 -15.53 11.64 -2.75
CA GLU A 2 -15.14 10.52 -3.59
C GLU A 2 -13.69 10.19 -3.21
N ASN A 3 -13.40 8.91 -2.95
CA ASN A 3 -12.05 8.50 -2.61
C ASN A 3 -11.30 8.31 -3.93
N ASP A 4 -10.34 9.18 -4.21
CA ASP A 4 -9.54 9.14 -5.44
C ASP A 4 -8.58 7.94 -5.48
N TYR A 5 -8.37 7.26 -4.34
CA TYR A 5 -7.45 6.13 -4.18
C TYR A 5 -8.13 4.96 -3.42
N PRO A 6 -9.19 4.35 -3.99
CA PRO A 6 -9.98 3.32 -3.31
C PRO A 6 -9.19 2.06 -2.95
N LEU A 7 -8.23 1.64 -3.76
CA LEU A 7 -7.41 0.46 -3.46
C LEU A 7 -6.35 0.76 -2.42
N LEU A 8 -5.76 1.94 -2.44
CA LEU A 8 -4.80 2.39 -1.43
C LEU A 8 -5.46 2.52 -0.06
N THR A 9 -6.67 3.11 0.01
CA THR A 9 -7.48 3.09 1.23
C THR A 9 -7.82 1.68 1.67
N ASN A 10 -8.20 0.79 0.74
CA ASN A 10 -8.45 -0.60 1.13
C ASN A 10 -7.21 -1.29 1.70
N LEU A 11 -6.02 -1.07 1.10
CA LEU A 11 -4.76 -1.59 1.63
C LEU A 11 -4.54 -1.12 3.07
N MET A 12 -4.71 0.18 3.33
CA MET A 12 -4.48 0.75 4.66
C MET A 12 -5.52 0.29 5.68
N ASP A 13 -6.81 0.39 5.36
CA ASP A 13 -7.87 0.15 6.34
C ASP A 13 -8.11 -1.34 6.60
N ALA A 14 -7.98 -2.19 5.56
CA ALA A 14 -8.37 -3.60 5.66
C ALA A 14 -7.19 -4.54 5.92
N TRP A 15 -5.97 -4.15 5.54
CA TRP A 15 -4.81 -5.05 5.58
C TRP A 15 -3.66 -4.52 6.42
N LEU A 16 -3.39 -3.21 6.37
CA LEU A 16 -2.32 -2.55 7.12
C LEU A 16 -2.87 -1.67 8.25
N ASN A 17 -3.77 -2.26 9.04
CA ASN A 17 -4.35 -1.66 10.24
C ASN A 17 -3.68 -2.18 11.53
N GLN A 18 -4.18 -1.80 12.71
CA GLN A 18 -3.64 -2.25 14.00
C GLN A 18 -3.59 -3.78 14.19
N ASP A 19 -4.49 -4.52 13.52
CA ASP A 19 -4.64 -5.97 13.63
C ASP A 19 -3.97 -6.71 12.45
N TYR A 20 -3.06 -6.04 11.70
CA TYR A 20 -2.43 -6.64 10.52
C TYR A 20 -1.72 -7.95 10.83
N ASP A 21 -1.19 -8.10 12.04
CA ASP A 21 -0.44 -9.28 12.46
C ASP A 21 -1.33 -10.52 12.59
N TYR A 22 -2.54 -10.31 13.07
CA TYR A 22 -3.59 -11.32 13.11
C TYR A 22 -4.19 -11.58 11.71
N ILE A 23 -4.45 -10.54 10.92
CA ILE A 23 -5.09 -10.65 9.59
C ILE A 23 -4.18 -11.30 8.56
N CYS A 24 -2.91 -10.91 8.54
CA CYS A 24 -1.93 -11.33 7.55
C CYS A 24 -1.00 -12.45 8.05
N GLU A 25 -1.25 -12.96 9.25
CA GLU A 25 -0.44 -14.00 9.90
C GLU A 25 1.06 -13.65 9.90
N SER A 26 1.40 -12.37 10.17
CA SER A 26 2.77 -11.86 10.06
C SER A 26 3.11 -10.80 11.10
N GLU A 27 4.26 -10.93 11.77
CA GLU A 27 4.73 -9.95 12.75
C GLU A 27 5.40 -8.71 12.14
N THR A 28 5.45 -8.61 10.81
CA THR A 28 6.10 -7.48 10.11
C THR A 28 5.23 -6.92 8.99
N ILE A 29 5.34 -5.62 8.75
CA ILE A 29 4.66 -4.96 7.62
C ILE A 29 5.08 -5.56 6.28
N GLU A 30 6.35 -5.92 6.12
CA GLU A 30 6.82 -6.55 4.88
C GLU A 30 6.17 -7.90 4.62
N GLY A 31 5.97 -8.70 5.67
CA GLY A 31 5.27 -9.98 5.55
C GLY A 31 3.76 -9.80 5.35
N ALA A 32 3.16 -8.75 5.92
CA ALA A 32 1.78 -8.37 5.63
C ALA A 32 1.58 -7.97 4.15
N ILE A 33 2.55 -7.23 3.58
CA ILE A 33 2.59 -6.93 2.14
C ILE A 33 2.69 -8.22 1.33
N ASP A 34 3.58 -9.15 1.70
CA ASP A 34 3.72 -10.44 1.00
C ASP A 34 2.41 -11.23 1.03
N TYR A 35 1.73 -11.26 2.18
CA TYR A 35 0.42 -11.90 2.34
C TYR A 35 -0.63 -11.25 1.43
N TYR A 36 -0.75 -9.92 1.45
CA TYR A 36 -1.68 -9.18 0.60
C TYR A 36 -1.42 -9.46 -0.89
N ILE A 37 -0.16 -9.38 -1.31
CA ILE A 37 0.24 -9.63 -2.70
C ILE A 37 -0.13 -11.06 -3.10
N TYR A 38 0.13 -12.05 -2.25
CA TYR A 38 -0.19 -13.46 -2.53
C TYR A 38 -1.69 -13.70 -2.72
N HIS A 39 -2.55 -13.01 -1.96
CA HIS A 39 -4.00 -13.18 -2.03
C HIS A 39 -4.69 -12.26 -3.05
N SER A 40 -4.02 -11.22 -3.54
CA SER A 40 -4.59 -10.28 -4.50
C SER A 40 -4.53 -10.77 -5.95
N SER A 41 -5.50 -10.36 -6.77
CA SER A 41 -5.47 -10.66 -8.21
C SER A 41 -4.47 -9.75 -8.94
N PRO A 42 -3.88 -10.21 -10.07
CA PRO A 42 -2.99 -9.38 -10.89
C PRO A 42 -3.56 -8.02 -11.29
N ASN A 43 -4.86 -7.94 -11.59
CA ASN A 43 -5.50 -6.68 -12.00
C ASN A 43 -5.58 -5.69 -10.84
N ILE A 44 -5.95 -6.16 -9.64
CA ILE A 44 -5.97 -5.32 -8.43
C ILE A 44 -4.57 -4.79 -8.13
N LEU A 45 -3.53 -5.63 -8.25
CA LEU A 45 -2.15 -5.18 -8.02
C LEU A 45 -1.69 -4.15 -9.06
N LYS A 46 -2.09 -4.29 -10.33
CA LYS A 46 -1.79 -3.29 -11.37
C LYS A 46 -2.49 -1.96 -11.09
N GLU A 47 -3.76 -1.99 -10.73
CA GLU A 47 -4.55 -0.79 -10.42
C GLU A 47 -4.02 -0.09 -9.16
N LEU A 48 -3.67 -0.85 -8.12
CA LEU A 48 -3.08 -0.29 -6.89
C LEU A 48 -1.70 0.34 -7.17
N LEU A 49 -0.86 -0.25 -8.02
CA LEU A 49 0.39 0.37 -8.44
C LEU A 49 0.17 1.70 -9.18
N LEU A 50 -0.88 1.79 -10.00
CA LEU A 50 -1.26 3.05 -10.65
C LEU A 50 -1.75 4.09 -9.62
N GLU A 51 -2.49 3.67 -8.59
CA GLU A 51 -2.88 4.57 -7.51
C GLU A 51 -1.66 5.13 -6.77
N PHE A 52 -0.67 4.29 -6.43
CA PHE A 52 0.59 4.78 -5.85
C PHE A 52 1.30 5.78 -6.76
N GLU A 53 1.45 5.46 -8.04
CA GLU A 53 2.14 6.33 -9.01
C GLU A 53 1.41 7.67 -9.17
N ASN A 54 0.07 7.65 -9.24
CA ASN A 54 -0.75 8.87 -9.30
C ASN A 54 -0.65 9.70 -8.01
N PHE A 55 -0.69 9.04 -6.85
CA PHE A 55 -0.57 9.72 -5.55
C PHE A 55 0.76 10.46 -5.44
N LEU A 56 1.88 9.79 -5.73
CA LEU A 56 3.21 10.40 -5.71
C LEU A 56 3.34 11.54 -6.71
N ALA A 57 2.77 11.40 -7.92
CA ALA A 57 2.78 12.45 -8.94
C ALA A 57 1.96 13.70 -8.55
N MET A 58 0.88 13.52 -7.78
CA MET A 58 0.03 14.61 -7.29
C MET A 58 0.60 15.33 -6.07
N HIS A 59 1.53 14.69 -5.35
CA HIS A 59 2.13 15.24 -4.13
C HIS A 59 3.67 15.29 -4.19
N PRO A 60 4.27 15.97 -5.20
CA PRO A 60 5.71 15.93 -5.44
C PRO A 60 6.55 16.64 -4.37
N ASP A 61 5.96 17.59 -3.63
CA ASP A 61 6.67 18.40 -2.64
C ASP A 61 6.73 17.75 -1.25
N ASP A 62 5.69 16.99 -0.86
CA ASP A 62 5.57 16.38 0.46
C ASP A 62 4.57 15.20 0.46
N ALA A 63 4.94 14.12 -0.22
CA ALA A 63 4.10 12.93 -0.37
C ALA A 63 3.85 12.23 0.98
N ASP A 64 4.83 12.21 1.87
CA ASP A 64 4.71 11.55 3.18
C ASP A 64 3.64 12.24 4.04
N LYS A 65 3.68 13.58 4.13
CA LYS A 65 2.65 14.32 4.86
C LYS A 65 1.27 14.19 4.22
N ALA A 66 1.19 14.27 2.90
CA ALA A 66 -0.08 14.08 2.20
C ALA A 66 -0.65 12.68 2.45
N PHE A 67 0.21 11.67 2.58
CA PHE A 67 -0.22 10.30 2.83
C PHE A 67 -0.80 10.18 4.25
N GLU A 68 -0.12 10.72 5.24
CA GLU A 68 -0.60 10.77 6.63
C GLU A 68 -1.95 11.49 6.74
N GLU A 69 -2.12 12.64 6.08
CA GLU A 69 -3.37 13.43 6.13
C GLU A 69 -4.54 12.78 5.38
N ASN A 70 -4.28 12.00 4.32
CA ASN A 70 -5.33 11.35 3.54
C ASN A 70 -5.75 10.00 4.13
N PHE A 71 -4.78 9.19 4.54
CA PHE A 71 -5.03 7.79 4.91
C PHE A 71 -4.99 7.53 6.41
N HIS A 72 -4.40 8.43 7.21
CA HIS A 72 -4.26 8.26 8.67
C HIS A 72 -3.78 6.84 9.05
N PRO A 73 -2.62 6.41 8.51
CA PRO A 73 -2.20 5.03 8.61
C PRO A 73 -2.06 4.59 10.08
N GLU A 74 -2.61 3.42 10.38
CA GLU A 74 -2.52 2.81 11.71
C GLU A 74 -1.19 2.08 11.94
N VAL A 75 -0.38 1.96 10.89
CA VAL A 75 0.97 1.41 10.92
C VAL A 75 1.99 2.47 10.52
N ILE A 76 3.23 2.28 10.94
CA ILE A 76 4.30 3.24 10.64
C ILE A 76 4.78 3.02 9.20
N ILE A 77 4.54 4.00 8.33
CA ILE A 77 5.09 4.08 6.96
C ILE A 77 6.02 5.29 6.88
N PRO A 78 7.34 5.14 7.13
CA PRO A 78 8.25 6.29 7.25
C PRO A 78 8.47 7.06 5.95
N SER A 79 8.18 6.45 4.80
CA SER A 79 8.28 7.08 3.49
C SER A 79 7.38 6.34 2.50
N ILE A 80 6.38 7.05 1.96
CA ILE A 80 5.44 6.47 1.00
C ILE A 80 6.12 6.13 -0.32
N GLU A 81 7.15 6.90 -0.70
CA GLU A 81 7.97 6.61 -1.88
C GLU A 81 8.73 5.28 -1.73
N LYS A 82 9.44 5.10 -0.60
CA LYS A 82 10.16 3.83 -0.34
C LYS A 82 9.21 2.65 -0.20
N PHE A 83 8.07 2.86 0.44
CA PHE A 83 7.03 1.85 0.54
C PHE A 83 6.50 1.42 -0.83
N THR A 84 6.23 2.39 -1.72
CA THR A 84 5.81 2.13 -3.10
C THR A 84 6.86 1.33 -3.88
N ILE A 85 8.14 1.68 -3.75
CA ILE A 85 9.25 0.95 -4.39
C ILE A 85 9.29 -0.49 -3.91
N LEU A 86 9.27 -0.72 -2.59
CA LEU A 86 9.27 -2.04 -1.99
C LEU A 86 8.07 -2.88 -2.45
N PHE A 87 6.88 -2.28 -2.45
CA PHE A 87 5.66 -2.94 -2.89
C PHE A 87 5.77 -3.39 -4.36
N LYS A 88 6.24 -2.51 -5.24
CA LYS A 88 6.47 -2.81 -6.66
C LYS A 88 7.48 -3.93 -6.87
N GLU A 89 8.60 -3.91 -6.16
CA GLU A 89 9.61 -4.97 -6.22
C GLU A 89 9.05 -6.32 -5.81
N LYS A 90 8.28 -6.38 -4.71
CA LYS A 90 7.64 -7.62 -4.24
C LYS A 90 6.59 -8.15 -5.22
N VAL A 91 5.79 -7.26 -5.81
CA VAL A 91 4.79 -7.65 -6.81
C VAL A 91 5.46 -8.25 -8.06
N THR A 92 6.54 -7.64 -8.56
CA THR A 92 7.32 -8.17 -9.69
C THR A 92 7.99 -9.50 -9.33
N ALA A 93 8.56 -9.62 -8.13
CA ALA A 93 9.20 -10.86 -7.68
C ALA A 93 8.20 -12.03 -7.54
N CYS A 94 6.94 -11.74 -7.21
CA CYS A 94 5.86 -12.73 -7.15
C CYS A 94 5.39 -13.21 -8.54
N GLY A 95 5.79 -12.55 -9.62
CA GLY A 95 5.45 -12.91 -11.01
C GLY A 95 3.98 -12.68 -11.36
N LYS A 96 3.27 -11.81 -10.62
CA LYS A 96 1.86 -11.48 -10.88
C LYS A 96 1.68 -10.37 -11.91
N ILE A 97 2.72 -9.60 -12.21
CA ILE A 97 2.72 -8.49 -13.17
C ILE A 97 3.96 -8.58 -14.05
#